data_AF-A0A1M4ZFE6-F1
#
_entry.id   AF-A0A1M4ZFE6-F1
#
_cell.length_a   1.000
_cell.length_b   1.000
_cell.length_c   1.000
_cell.angle_alpha   90.00
_cell.angle_beta   90.00
_cell.angle_gamma   90.00
#
_symmetry.space_group_name_H-M   'P 1'
#
loop_
_entity.id
_entity.type
_entity.pdbx_description
1 polymer ?
#
loop_
_entity_poly.entity_id
_entity_poly.type
_entity_poly.pdbx_seq_one_letter_code
_entity_poly.pdbx_strand_id
1 'polypeptide(L)'
;MIRDDIFRKTEGMLYRYYNYKKKLGRMKHKIEILEQKRQKLSEDLRNTNIVLKSDLQSITYDKPYIQSNNDNSSQAERELERVITRLEEELKKTIKEKLKLRAKVINIEAEIADIEYAINQMNEEAKKIIEMKYGDGCSLYVIADKLNMGKSTVSRKREEIIEDFAKYFEMKRGTKVGQRWEKNK
;
A
#
# COMPACT_ATOMS: atom_id res chain seq x y z
N MET A 1 -22.21 10.77 28.54
CA MET A 1 -21.98 11.84 27.56
C MET A 1 -20.51 12.23 27.60
N ILE A 2 -19.76 11.76 26.61
CA ILE A 2 -18.34 12.06 26.47
C ILE A 2 -18.13 13.55 26.12
N ARG A 3 -16.97 14.10 26.52
CA ARG A 3 -16.56 15.46 26.14
C ARG A 3 -16.51 15.58 24.62
N ASP A 4 -17.10 16.64 24.07
CA ASP A 4 -17.17 16.88 22.61
C ASP A 4 -15.79 16.77 21.92
N ASP A 5 -14.72 17.25 22.57
CA ASP A 5 -13.35 17.13 22.05
C ASP A 5 -12.88 15.68 21.87
N ILE A 6 -13.25 14.79 22.80
CA ILE A 6 -12.85 13.37 22.77
C ILE A 6 -13.65 12.68 21.66
N PHE A 7 -14.94 12.98 21.56
CA PHE A 7 -15.83 12.47 20.52
C PHE A 7 -15.32 12.81 19.11
N ARG A 8 -14.99 14.08 18.85
CA ARG A 8 -14.45 14.51 17.54
C ARG A 8 -13.12 13.83 17.22
N LYS A 9 -12.26 13.64 18.23
CA LYS A 9 -10.97 12.97 18.06
C LYS A 9 -11.13 11.50 17.69
N THR A 10 -12.01 10.77 18.37
CA THR A 10 -12.27 9.34 18.11
C THR A 10 -13.00 9.15 16.78
N GLU A 11 -13.97 9.99 16.45
CA GLU A 11 -14.63 9.98 15.15
C GLU A 11 -13.63 10.23 14.00
N GLY A 12 -12.71 11.19 14.19
CA GLY A 12 -11.63 11.45 13.25
C GLY A 12 -10.62 10.29 13.11
N MET A 13 -10.46 9.43 14.12
CA MET A 13 -9.66 8.20 14.00
C MET A 13 -10.34 7.19 13.07
N LEU A 14 -11.65 7.02 13.16
CA LEU A 14 -12.41 6.11 12.29
C LEU A 14 -12.35 6.56 10.82
N TYR A 15 -12.49 7.86 10.54
CA TYR A 15 -12.28 8.38 9.19
C TYR A 15 -10.88 8.10 8.65
N ARG A 16 -9.84 8.30 9.48
CA ARG A 16 -8.45 7.99 9.09
C ARG A 16 -8.24 6.50 8.83
N TYR A 17 -8.81 5.64 9.67
CA TYR A 17 -8.76 4.19 9.51
C TYR A 17 -9.25 3.74 8.12
N TYR A 18 -10.45 4.18 7.70
CA TYR A 18 -10.97 3.79 6.39
C TYR A 18 -10.21 4.42 5.22
N ASN A 19 -9.70 5.64 5.39
CA ASN A 19 -8.81 6.25 4.39
C ASN A 19 -7.51 5.44 4.22
N TYR A 20 -6.94 4.96 5.32
CA TYR A 20 -5.78 4.07 5.30
C TYR A 20 -6.11 2.70 4.71
N LYS A 21 -7.28 2.11 4.98
CA LYS A 21 -7.74 0.87 4.35
C LYS A 21 -7.82 1.01 2.82
N LYS A 22 -8.41 2.11 2.32
CA LYS A 22 -8.44 2.42 0.87
C LYS A 22 -7.03 2.58 0.30
N LYS A 23 -6.14 3.28 1.02
CA LYS A 23 -4.74 3.49 0.62
C LYS A 23 -3.97 2.17 0.55
N LEU A 24 -4.17 1.28 1.52
CA LEU A 24 -3.60 -0.07 1.55
C LEU A 24 -4.04 -0.87 0.32
N GLY A 25 -5.32 -0.85 -0.04
CA GLY A 25 -5.81 -1.51 -1.25
C GLY A 25 -5.06 -1.07 -2.51
N ARG A 26 -4.89 0.25 -2.69
CA ARG A 26 -4.10 0.80 -3.82
C ARG A 26 -2.63 0.39 -3.78
N MET A 27 -2.02 0.39 -2.60
CA MET A 27 -0.61 -0.02 -2.47
C MET A 27 -0.41 -1.51 -2.75
N LYS A 28 -1.32 -2.38 -2.27
CA LYS A 28 -1.28 -3.82 -2.51
C LYS A 28 -1.43 -4.13 -4.01
N HIS A 29 -2.38 -3.48 -4.69
CA HIS A 29 -2.52 -3.62 -6.13
C HIS A 29 -1.28 -3.12 -6.89
N LYS A 30 -0.68 -2.00 -6.47
CA LYS A 30 0.58 -1.53 -7.07
C LYS A 30 1.74 -2.51 -6.87
N ILE A 31 1.83 -3.17 -5.72
CA ILE A 31 2.83 -4.22 -5.46
C ILE A 31 2.64 -5.39 -6.42
N GLU A 32 1.40 -5.79 -6.70
CA GLU A 32 1.07 -6.84 -7.66
C GLU A 32 1.52 -6.49 -9.09
N ILE A 33 1.21 -5.28 -9.55
CA ILE A 33 1.66 -4.79 -10.88
C ILE A 33 3.20 -4.78 -10.96
N LEU A 34 3.88 -4.29 -9.92
CA LEU A 34 5.34 -4.29 -9.86
C LEU A 34 5.91 -5.72 -9.86
N GLU A 35 5.17 -6.68 -9.32
CA GLU A 35 5.59 -8.08 -9.33
C GLU A 35 5.48 -8.69 -10.72
N GLN A 36 4.37 -8.45 -11.41
CA GLN A 36 4.21 -8.86 -12.81
C GLN A 36 5.29 -8.22 -13.70
N LYS A 37 5.58 -6.93 -13.48
CA LYS A 37 6.67 -6.24 -14.20
C LYS A 37 8.03 -6.88 -13.92
N ARG A 38 8.33 -7.18 -12.66
CA ARG A 38 9.58 -7.86 -12.27
C ARG A 38 9.71 -9.22 -12.95
N GLN A 39 8.63 -9.99 -13.00
CA GLN A 39 8.62 -11.30 -13.64
C GLN A 39 8.90 -11.18 -15.14
N LYS A 40 8.21 -10.29 -15.86
CA LYS A 40 8.44 -10.05 -17.29
C LYS A 40 9.88 -9.64 -17.59
N LEU A 41 10.42 -8.65 -16.84
CA LEU A 41 11.82 -8.22 -17.02
C LEU A 41 12.82 -9.36 -16.76
N SER A 42 12.51 -10.24 -15.80
CA SER A 42 13.36 -11.41 -15.53
C SER A 42 13.27 -12.47 -16.61
N GLU A 43 12.12 -12.63 -17.27
CA GLU A 43 11.93 -13.52 -18.41
C GLU A 43 12.65 -12.97 -19.64
N ASP A 44 12.53 -11.66 -19.91
CA ASP A 44 13.21 -10.98 -21.02
C ASP A 44 14.74 -11.10 -20.91
N LEU A 45 15.29 -10.96 -19.69
CA LEU A 45 16.72 -11.15 -19.41
C LEU A 45 17.17 -12.61 -19.58
N ARG A 46 16.33 -13.60 -19.22
CA ARG A 46 16.66 -15.03 -19.33
C ARG A 46 16.59 -15.55 -20.75
N ASN A 47 15.59 -15.09 -21.51
CA ASN A 47 15.31 -15.57 -22.86
C ASN A 47 16.03 -14.72 -23.92
N THR A 48 16.77 -13.68 -23.51
CA THR A 48 17.45 -12.73 -24.40
C THR A 48 16.52 -12.28 -25.54
N ASN A 49 15.25 -11.96 -25.20
CA ASN A 49 14.23 -11.60 -26.18
C ASN A 49 14.43 -10.14 -26.63
N ILE A 50 15.62 -9.86 -27.18
CA ILE A 50 16.09 -8.52 -27.53
C ILE A 50 16.02 -8.39 -29.04
N VAL A 51 15.09 -7.55 -29.52
CA VAL A 51 15.07 -7.11 -30.91
C VAL A 51 16.20 -6.11 -31.09
N LEU A 52 17.30 -6.54 -31.71
CA LEU A 52 18.36 -5.63 -32.14
C LEU A 52 17.83 -4.75 -33.27
N LYS A 53 18.10 -3.45 -33.23
CA LYS A 53 17.76 -2.56 -34.34
C LYS A 53 18.57 -3.00 -35.55
N SER A 54 17.90 -3.29 -36.65
CA SER A 54 18.44 -3.91 -37.86
C SER A 54 19.37 -3.01 -38.69
N ASP A 55 19.93 -1.95 -38.10
CA ASP A 55 20.90 -1.07 -38.77
C ASP A 55 22.34 -1.60 -38.62
N LEU A 56 22.51 -2.90 -38.37
CA LEU A 56 23.79 -3.59 -38.42
C LEU A 56 24.27 -3.59 -39.88
N GLN A 57 25.07 -2.59 -40.24
CA GLN A 57 25.79 -2.56 -41.52
C GLN A 57 26.53 -3.88 -41.71
N SER A 58 26.20 -4.59 -42.79
CA SER A 58 26.89 -5.81 -43.21
C SER A 58 28.39 -5.53 -43.34
N ILE A 59 29.23 -6.37 -42.72
CA ILE A 59 30.68 -6.31 -42.89
C ILE A 59 30.99 -6.58 -44.37
N THR A 60 31.40 -5.56 -45.11
CA THR A 60 31.87 -5.69 -46.48
C THR A 60 33.36 -6.06 -46.44
N TYR A 61 33.74 -7.20 -47.01
CA TYR A 61 35.12 -7.70 -46.99
C TYR A 61 36.05 -7.05 -48.04
N ASP A 62 35.57 -6.03 -48.75
CA ASP A 62 36.27 -5.40 -49.89
C ASP A 62 37.36 -4.38 -49.51
N LYS A 63 37.69 -4.20 -48.22
CA LYS A 63 38.72 -3.25 -47.79
C LYS A 63 39.88 -3.92 -47.05
N PRO A 64 41.11 -3.90 -47.58
CA PRO A 64 42.30 -4.18 -46.80
C PRO A 64 42.54 -2.97 -45.87
N TYR A 65 42.91 -3.23 -44.63
CA TYR A 65 43.10 -2.27 -43.52
C TYR A 65 41.83 -1.87 -42.77
N ILE A 66 41.45 -2.75 -41.83
CA ILE A 66 40.71 -2.33 -40.64
C ILE A 66 41.77 -1.96 -39.61
N GLN A 67 41.97 -0.67 -39.40
CA GLN A 67 42.76 -0.17 -38.28
C GLN A 67 42.06 -0.67 -37.00
N SER A 68 42.62 -1.70 -36.36
CA SER A 68 42.06 -2.30 -35.15
C SER A 68 42.20 -1.32 -34.00
N ASN A 69 41.18 -0.47 -33.82
CA ASN A 69 40.99 0.17 -32.52
C ASN A 69 40.89 -0.96 -31.48
N ASN A 70 41.65 -0.81 -30.40
CA ASN A 70 41.91 -1.83 -29.37
C ASN A 70 40.68 -2.24 -28.53
N ASP A 71 39.47 -1.88 -28.97
CA ASP A 71 38.21 -2.32 -28.40
C ASP A 71 37.65 -3.46 -29.25
N ASN A 72 37.88 -4.68 -28.79
CA ASN A 72 37.55 -5.91 -29.50
C ASN A 72 36.03 -6.24 -29.54
N SER A 73 35.14 -5.24 -29.45
CA SER A 73 33.68 -5.41 -29.41
C SER A 73 32.99 -4.93 -30.69
N SER A 74 32.20 -5.82 -31.29
CA SER A 74 31.34 -5.53 -32.44
C SER A 74 30.22 -4.54 -32.08
N GLN A 75 29.71 -3.79 -33.06
CA GLN A 75 28.59 -2.86 -32.84
C GLN A 75 27.34 -3.58 -32.28
N ALA A 76 27.12 -4.83 -32.70
CA ALA A 76 26.05 -5.68 -32.18
C ALA A 76 26.22 -5.97 -30.68
N GLU A 77 27.43 -6.29 -30.22
CA GLU A 77 27.72 -6.54 -28.80
C GLU A 77 27.50 -5.28 -27.96
N ARG A 78 27.92 -4.11 -28.47
CA ARG A 78 27.72 -2.82 -27.78
C ARG A 78 26.24 -2.47 -27.64
N GLU A 79 25.43 -2.74 -28.66
CA GLU A 79 23.97 -2.53 -28.59
C GLU A 79 23.30 -3.52 -27.63
N LEU A 80 23.71 -4.79 -27.67
CA LEU A 80 23.22 -5.82 -26.76
C LEU A 80 23.54 -5.48 -25.31
N GLU A 81 24.77 -5.08 -25.01
CA GLU A 81 25.22 -4.66 -23.67
C GLU A 81 24.40 -3.47 -23.14
N ARG A 82 24.10 -2.48 -23.99
CA ARG A 82 23.24 -1.34 -23.63
C ARG A 82 21.83 -1.79 -23.27
N VAL A 83 21.24 -2.70 -24.05
CA VAL A 83 19.88 -3.20 -23.77
C VAL A 83 19.85 -4.00 -22.47
N ILE A 84 20.82 -4.89 -22.25
CA ILE A 84 20.92 -5.66 -21.00
C ILE A 84 21.06 -4.73 -19.80
N THR A 85 21.99 -3.77 -19.86
CA THR A 85 22.23 -2.81 -18.77
C THR A 85 20.96 -2.04 -18.43
N ARG A 86 20.20 -1.59 -19.44
CA ARG A 86 18.92 -0.92 -19.24
C ARG A 86 17.89 -1.82 -18.55
N LEU A 87 17.75 -3.08 -18.99
CA LEU A 87 16.82 -4.04 -18.36
C LEU A 87 17.19 -4.31 -16.90
N GLU A 88 18.48 -4.46 -16.60
CA GLU A 88 18.97 -4.62 -15.22
C GLU A 88 18.67 -3.40 -14.34
N GLU A 89 18.88 -2.19 -14.86
CA GLU A 89 18.54 -0.96 -14.14
C GLU A 89 17.04 -0.87 -13.86
N GLU A 90 16.20 -1.19 -14.85
CA GLU A 90 14.75 -1.20 -14.70
C GLU A 90 14.30 -2.24 -13.66
N LEU A 91 14.93 -3.42 -13.64
CA LEU A 91 14.69 -4.46 -12.65
C LEU A 91 15.07 -3.97 -11.24
N LYS A 92 16.26 -3.38 -11.09
CA LYS A 92 16.74 -2.79 -9.82
C LYS A 92 15.76 -1.73 -9.30
N LYS A 93 15.30 -0.82 -10.17
CA LYS A 93 14.32 0.23 -9.84
C LYS A 93 12.99 -0.38 -9.37
N THR A 94 12.49 -1.38 -10.09
CA THR A 94 11.23 -2.08 -9.79
C THR A 94 11.28 -2.77 -8.42
N ILE A 95 12.37 -3.47 -8.13
CA ILE A 95 12.58 -4.13 -6.82
C ILE A 95 12.61 -3.09 -5.69
N LYS A 96 13.37 -2.01 -5.86
CA LYS A 96 13.48 -0.94 -4.85
C LYS A 96 12.14 -0.29 -4.56
N GLU A 97 11.33 -0.01 -5.58
CA GLU A 97 10.00 0.56 -5.41
C GLU A 97 9.06 -0.40 -4.67
N LYS A 98 9.07 -1.68 -5.04
CA LYS A 98 8.28 -2.72 -4.37
C LYS A 98 8.62 -2.82 -2.88
N LEU A 99 9.90 -2.83 -2.52
CA LEU A 99 10.34 -2.88 -1.12
C LEU A 99 9.88 -1.65 -0.33
N LYS A 100 9.99 -0.44 -0.91
CA LYS A 100 9.48 0.79 -0.28
C LYS A 100 7.97 0.73 -0.03
N LEU A 101 7.20 0.21 -0.99
CA LEU A 101 5.75 0.06 -0.82
C LEU A 101 5.40 -0.97 0.25
N ARG A 102 6.10 -2.11 0.29
CA ARG A 102 5.92 -3.13 1.34
C ARG A 102 6.18 -2.56 2.73
N ALA A 103 7.26 -1.82 2.91
CA ALA A 103 7.54 -1.16 4.20
C ALA A 103 6.43 -0.18 4.60
N LYS A 104 5.91 0.60 3.64
CA LYS A 104 4.77 1.51 3.89
C LYS A 104 3.49 0.75 4.27
N VAL A 105 3.21 -0.38 3.61
CA VAL A 105 2.07 -1.24 3.94
C VAL A 105 2.17 -1.73 5.38
N ILE A 106 3.33 -2.28 5.78
CA ILE A 106 3.57 -2.77 7.15
C ILE A 106 3.36 -1.65 8.18
N ASN A 107 3.90 -0.46 7.93
CA ASN A 107 3.75 0.66 8.85
C ASN A 107 2.29 1.09 9.00
N ILE A 108 1.54 1.19 7.89
CA ILE A 108 0.12 1.55 7.93
C ILE A 108 -0.69 0.46 8.63
N GLU A 109 -0.43 -0.83 8.33
CA GLU A 109 -1.08 -1.96 8.99
C GLU A 109 -0.85 -1.92 10.51
N ALA A 110 0.38 -1.65 10.97
CA ALA A 110 0.68 -1.47 12.38
C ALA A 110 -0.05 -0.25 13.00
N GLU A 111 -0.15 0.88 12.28
CA GLU A 111 -0.89 2.06 12.75
C GLU A 111 -2.39 1.79 12.93
N ILE A 112 -3.00 0.98 12.06
CA ILE A 112 -4.44 0.70 12.09
C ILE A 112 -4.83 -0.53 12.91
N ALA A 113 -3.89 -1.41 13.24
CA ALA A 113 -4.16 -2.70 13.89
C ALA A 113 -5.00 -2.56 15.17
N ASP A 114 -4.73 -1.53 15.97
CA ASP A 114 -5.46 -1.27 17.20
C ASP A 114 -6.93 -0.91 16.96
N ILE A 115 -7.19 -0.08 15.96
CA ILE A 115 -8.55 0.32 15.57
C ILE A 115 -9.27 -0.88 14.95
N GLU A 116 -8.59 -1.63 14.10
CA GLU A 116 -9.13 -2.83 13.46
C GLU A 116 -9.54 -3.88 14.47
N TYR A 117 -8.69 -4.15 15.46
CA TYR A 117 -9.02 -5.06 16.55
C TYR A 117 -10.27 -4.59 17.32
N ALA A 118 -10.32 -3.31 17.68
CA ALA A 118 -11.47 -2.75 18.38
C ALA A 118 -12.78 -2.83 17.56
N ILE A 119 -12.74 -2.53 16.24
CA ILE A 119 -13.91 -2.72 15.35
C ILE A 119 -14.33 -4.19 15.35
N ASN A 120 -13.38 -5.12 15.29
CA ASN A 120 -13.67 -6.55 15.20
C ASN A 120 -14.36 -7.13 16.45
N GLN A 121 -14.14 -6.52 17.63
CA GLN A 121 -14.81 -6.90 18.88
C GLN A 121 -16.25 -6.38 18.99
N MET A 122 -16.69 -5.48 18.11
CA MET A 122 -18.05 -4.95 18.13
C MET A 122 -19.05 -5.94 17.53
N ASN A 123 -20.34 -5.71 17.80
CA ASN A 123 -21.39 -6.48 17.15
C ASN A 123 -21.46 -6.19 15.64
N GLU A 124 -22.02 -7.13 14.87
CA GLU A 124 -22.11 -7.02 13.40
C GLU A 124 -22.90 -5.80 12.93
N GLU A 125 -23.87 -5.37 13.72
CA GLU A 125 -24.66 -4.18 13.43
C GLU A 125 -23.82 -2.89 13.53
N ALA A 126 -23.03 -2.73 14.60
CA ALA A 126 -22.12 -1.59 14.74
C ALA A 126 -21.08 -1.58 13.63
N LYS A 127 -20.51 -2.75 13.27
CA LYS A 127 -19.57 -2.86 12.15
C LYS A 127 -20.17 -2.32 10.85
N LYS A 128 -21.41 -2.70 10.53
CA LYS A 128 -22.13 -2.19 9.34
C LYS A 128 -22.35 -0.67 9.40
N ILE A 129 -22.75 -0.14 10.56
CA ILE A 129 -22.93 1.30 10.75
C ILE A 129 -21.60 2.05 10.54
N ILE A 130 -20.51 1.54 11.12
CA ILE A 130 -19.16 2.10 11.00
C ILE A 130 -18.71 2.08 9.53
N GLU A 131 -18.86 0.94 8.86
CA GLU A 131 -18.46 0.77 7.46
C GLU A 131 -19.23 1.73 6.54
N MET A 132 -20.55 1.80 6.66
CA MET A 132 -21.33 2.71 5.83
C MET A 132 -21.04 4.18 6.16
N LYS A 133 -20.86 4.53 7.44
CA LYS A 133 -20.67 5.92 7.86
C LYS A 133 -19.28 6.46 7.52
N TYR A 134 -18.23 5.70 7.83
CA TYR A 134 -16.84 6.16 7.74
C TYR A 134 -16.10 5.57 6.54
N GLY A 135 -16.49 4.37 6.09
CA GLY A 135 -15.96 3.75 4.87
C GLY A 135 -16.58 4.34 3.61
N ASP A 136 -17.91 4.28 3.51
CA ASP A 136 -18.63 4.72 2.31
C ASP A 136 -19.00 6.21 2.35
N GLY A 137 -19.02 6.82 3.54
CA GLY A 137 -19.41 8.22 3.71
C GLY A 137 -20.92 8.46 3.61
N CYS A 138 -21.74 7.43 3.86
CA CYS A 138 -23.18 7.52 3.79
C CYS A 138 -23.75 8.51 4.83
N SER A 139 -24.87 9.16 4.49
CA SER A 139 -25.63 9.95 5.44
C SER A 139 -26.38 9.04 6.43
N LEU A 140 -26.72 9.56 7.61
CA LEU A 140 -27.47 8.79 8.61
C LEU A 140 -28.84 8.33 8.10
N TYR A 141 -29.44 9.08 7.18
CA TYR A 141 -30.70 8.70 6.53
C TYR A 141 -30.53 7.48 5.63
N VAL A 142 -29.48 7.46 4.81
CA VAL A 142 -29.18 6.30 3.93
C VAL A 142 -28.85 5.06 4.74
N ILE A 143 -28.13 5.22 5.86
CA ILE A 143 -27.82 4.11 6.77
C ILE A 143 -29.11 3.59 7.43
N ALA A 144 -29.96 4.50 7.90
CA ALA A 144 -31.24 4.16 8.52
C ALA A 144 -32.14 3.38 7.54
N ASP A 145 -32.24 3.84 6.30
CA ASP A 145 -32.98 3.17 5.23
C ASP A 145 -32.42 1.77 4.93
N LYS A 146 -31.11 1.65 4.69
CA LYS A 146 -30.45 0.36 4.40
C LYS A 146 -30.53 -0.66 5.53
N LEU A 147 -30.60 -0.19 6.78
CA LEU A 147 -30.67 -1.06 7.96
C LEU A 147 -32.10 -1.24 8.49
N ASN A 148 -33.12 -0.67 7.82
CA ASN A 148 -34.52 -0.67 8.27
C ASN A 148 -34.68 -0.13 9.70
N MET A 149 -34.01 0.99 10.02
CA MET A 149 -34.00 1.62 11.34
C MET A 149 -34.45 3.08 11.25
N GLY A 150 -34.84 3.66 12.40
CA GLY A 150 -35.04 5.10 12.50
C GLY A 150 -33.71 5.86 12.53
N LYS A 151 -33.66 7.06 11.91
CA LYS A 151 -32.49 7.96 11.97
C LYS A 151 -32.04 8.24 13.41
N SER A 152 -32.99 8.41 14.33
CA SER A 152 -32.71 8.62 15.76
C SER A 152 -31.98 7.43 16.38
N THR A 153 -32.40 6.20 16.05
CA THR A 153 -31.75 4.96 16.50
C THR A 153 -30.32 4.86 15.96
N VAL A 154 -30.11 5.12 14.66
CA VAL A 154 -28.77 5.12 14.08
C VAL A 154 -27.88 6.20 14.70
N SER A 155 -28.43 7.37 15.03
CA SER A 155 -27.66 8.42 15.70
C SER A 155 -27.20 8.01 17.10
N ARG A 156 -28.10 7.40 17.89
CA ARG A 156 -27.75 6.87 19.22
C ARG A 156 -26.70 5.78 19.14
N LYS A 157 -26.86 4.82 18.22
CA LYS A 157 -25.86 3.77 17.99
C LYS A 157 -24.51 4.34 17.55
N ARG A 158 -24.48 5.37 16.70
CA ARG A 158 -23.23 6.06 16.33
C ARG A 158 -22.55 6.62 17.58
N GLU A 159 -23.31 7.27 18.46
CA GLU A 159 -22.77 7.83 19.70
C GLU A 159 -22.23 6.74 20.62
N GLU A 160 -23.01 5.67 20.87
CA GLU A 160 -22.58 4.50 21.65
C GLU A 160 -21.27 3.89 21.13
N ILE A 161 -21.18 3.68 19.81
CA ILE A 161 -19.97 3.19 19.14
C ILE A 161 -18.77 4.08 19.45
N ILE A 162 -18.92 5.40 19.29
CA ILE A 162 -17.83 6.35 19.52
C ILE A 162 -17.45 6.36 21.01
N GLU A 163 -18.42 6.21 21.91
CA GLU A 163 -18.17 6.12 23.34
C GLU A 163 -17.37 4.87 23.71
N ASP A 164 -17.70 3.73 23.12
CA ASP A 164 -16.99 2.47 23.36
C ASP A 164 -15.56 2.52 22.80
N PHE A 165 -15.35 3.12 21.64
CA PHE A 165 -14.00 3.39 21.13
C PHE A 165 -13.19 4.28 22.07
N ALA A 166 -13.79 5.36 22.58
CA ALA A 166 -13.11 6.27 23.48
C ALA A 166 -12.65 5.54 24.75
N LYS A 167 -13.54 4.75 25.37
CA LYS A 167 -13.23 3.95 26.55
C LYS A 167 -12.10 2.95 26.28
N TYR A 168 -12.15 2.23 25.16
CA TYR A 168 -11.09 1.29 24.76
C TYR A 168 -9.71 1.97 24.67
N PHE A 169 -9.65 3.13 24.02
CA PHE A 169 -8.39 3.86 23.87
C PHE A 169 -7.90 4.50 25.18
N GLU A 170 -8.80 4.92 26.07
CA GLU A 170 -8.41 5.42 27.40
C GLU A 170 -7.86 4.29 28.28
N MET A 171 -8.53 3.14 28.34
CA MET A 171 -8.08 1.97 29.08
C MET A 171 -6.69 1.52 28.62
N LYS A 172 -6.46 1.52 27.30
CA LYS A 172 -5.16 1.17 26.71
C LYS A 172 -4.04 2.17 27.07
N ARG A 173 -4.36 3.46 27.19
CA ARG A 173 -3.39 4.49 27.61
C ARG A 173 -3.03 4.31 29.09
N GLY A 174 -4.02 4.03 29.95
CA GLY A 174 -3.80 3.78 31.37
C GLY A 174 -2.91 2.56 31.66
N THR A 175 -3.13 1.46 30.93
CA THR A 175 -2.30 0.24 31.05
C THR A 175 -0.86 0.44 30.59
N LYS A 176 -0.61 1.24 29.53
CA LYS A 176 0.76 1.58 29.11
C LYS A 176 1.53 2.44 30.12
N VAL A 177 0.83 3.29 30.89
CA VAL A 177 1.46 4.08 31.96
C VAL A 177 1.84 3.17 33.13
N GLY A 178 0.94 2.28 33.58
CA GLY A 178 1.23 1.32 34.65
C GLY A 178 2.45 0.42 34.39
N GLN A 179 2.57 -0.14 33.18
CA GLN A 179 3.73 -0.99 32.82
C GLN A 179 5.06 -0.23 32.70
N ARG A 180 5.04 1.09 32.53
CA ARG A 180 6.26 1.93 32.49
C ARG A 180 6.82 2.18 33.89
N TRP A 181 5.98 2.17 34.93
CA TRP A 181 6.42 2.31 36.32
C TRP A 181 7.03 1.00 36.87
N GLU A 182 6.51 -0.16 36.46
CA GLU A 182 7.02 -1.46 36.90
C GLU A 182 8.37 -1.83 36.27
N LYS A 183 8.67 -1.36 35.06
CA LYS A 183 9.98 -1.61 34.40
C LYS A 183 11.13 -0.72 34.88
N ASN A 184 10.83 0.28 35.72
CA ASN A 184 11.82 1.22 36.28
C ASN A 184 12.04 1.00 37.80
N LYS A 185 11.60 -0.15 38.34
CA LYS A 185 11.96 -0.66 39.66
C LYS A 185 12.88 -1.87 39.48
#